data_AF-A0A7N4PBA4-F1
#
_entry.id   AF-A0A7N4PBA4-F1
#
_cell.length_a   1.000
_cell.length_b   1.000
_cell.length_c   1.000
_cell.angle_alpha   90.00
_cell.angle_beta   90.00
_cell.angle_gamma   90.00
#
_symmetry.space_group_name_H-M   'P 1'
#
loop_
_entity.id
_entity.type
_entity.pdbx_description
1 polymer ?
#
loop_
_entity_poly.entity_id
_entity_poly.type
_entity_poly.pdbx_seq_one_letter_code
_entity_poly.pdbx_strand_id
1 'polypeptide(L)' 'MGSSQPLPISESGARKKKKRKARAPDSLPERFEDLYRLTSELLGEGAYAKVQGAVSLQNGKEYAVKVRVPRQAQA' A
#
# COMPACT_ATOMS: atom_id res chain seq x y z
N MET A 1 -28.68 12.52 -10.18
CA MET A 1 -28.75 11.63 -9.00
C MET A 1 -27.83 10.46 -9.25
N GLY A 2 -26.87 10.22 -8.34
CA GLY A 2 -25.71 9.37 -8.58
C GLY A 2 -26.00 7.87 -8.49
N SER A 3 -25.42 7.11 -9.39
CA SER A 3 -25.29 5.65 -9.28
C SER A 3 -23.83 5.32 -8.97
N SER A 4 -23.47 5.29 -7.70
CA SER A 4 -22.19 4.74 -7.26
C SER A 4 -22.22 3.23 -7.45
N GLN A 5 -21.62 2.73 -8.53
CA GLN A 5 -21.31 1.31 -8.67
C GLN A 5 -20.28 0.92 -7.60
N PRO A 6 -20.57 -0.03 -6.70
CA PRO A 6 -19.55 -0.55 -5.81
C PRO A 6 -18.58 -1.40 -6.64
N LEU A 7 -17.31 -1.02 -6.64
CA LEU A 7 -16.23 -1.84 -7.18
C LEU A 7 -16.24 -3.20 -6.45
N PRO A 8 -16.18 -4.33 -7.16
CA PRO A 8 -16.17 -5.65 -6.52
C PRO A 8 -14.87 -5.81 -5.72
N ILE A 9 -14.97 -5.65 -4.40
CA ILE A 9 -13.89 -5.98 -3.48
C ILE A 9 -13.82 -7.51 -3.43
N SER A 10 -12.94 -8.08 -4.25
CA SER A 10 -12.66 -9.51 -4.26
C SER A 10 -12.15 -9.91 -2.87
N GLU A 11 -12.99 -10.66 -2.16
CA GLU A 11 -12.75 -11.21 -0.83
C GLU A 11 -11.43 -12.02 -0.86
N SER A 12 -10.35 -11.41 -0.40
CA SER A 12 -9.02 -12.02 -0.48
C SER A 12 -8.88 -13.09 0.59
N GLY A 13 -9.27 -14.30 0.20
CA GLY A 13 -9.05 -15.55 0.92
C GLY A 13 -7.58 -15.73 1.35
N ALA A 14 -7.42 -16.29 2.53
CA ALA A 14 -6.14 -16.49 3.19
C ALA A 14 -5.18 -17.44 2.44
N ARG A 15 -3.87 -17.25 2.71
CA ARG A 15 -2.71 -18.20 2.68
C ARG A 15 -1.67 -18.00 1.54
N LYS A 16 -0.46 -17.56 1.93
CA LYS A 16 0.84 -18.30 1.92
C LYS A 16 2.01 -17.30 2.05
N LYS A 17 2.79 -17.39 3.13
CA LYS A 17 4.03 -16.61 3.32
C LYS A 17 5.11 -17.10 2.33
N LYS A 18 5.22 -16.49 1.15
CA LYS A 18 6.35 -16.72 0.22
C LYS A 18 7.60 -16.01 0.76
N LYS A 19 8.65 -16.76 1.14
CA LYS A 19 9.99 -16.22 1.47
C LYS A 19 10.47 -15.39 0.27
N ARG A 20 10.58 -14.07 0.41
CA ARG A 20 11.03 -13.17 -0.66
C ARG A 20 12.56 -13.21 -0.67
N LYS A 21 13.16 -13.85 -1.69
CA LYS A 21 14.58 -13.74 -2.05
C LYS A 21 14.91 -12.25 -2.14
N ALA A 22 15.87 -11.78 -1.34
CA ALA A 22 16.41 -10.42 -1.44
C ALA A 22 17.07 -10.27 -2.82
N ARG A 23 16.44 -9.49 -3.71
CA ARG A 23 17.08 -8.99 -4.94
C ARG A 23 17.75 -7.67 -4.58
N ALA A 24 18.99 -7.50 -5.06
CA ALA A 24 19.82 -6.33 -4.89
C ALA A 24 19.06 -5.04 -5.30
N PRO A 25 19.13 -3.95 -4.52
CA PRO A 25 18.37 -2.73 -4.75
C PRO A 25 19.20 -1.70 -5.53
N ASP A 26 19.46 -1.90 -6.83
CA ASP A 26 20.32 -0.95 -7.56
C ASP A 26 19.64 -0.15 -8.68
N SER A 27 18.35 -0.31 -8.94
CA SER A 27 17.65 0.53 -9.93
C SER A 27 16.13 0.56 -9.73
N LEU A 28 15.68 0.66 -8.47
CA LEU A 28 14.30 1.00 -8.19
C LEU A 28 14.27 2.42 -7.61
N PRO A 29 13.27 3.25 -7.98
CA PRO A 29 13.14 4.61 -7.47
C PRO A 29 13.31 4.61 -5.96
N GLU A 30 14.24 5.46 -5.52
CA GLU A 30 14.85 5.41 -4.20
C GLU A 30 13.83 5.66 -3.09
N ARG A 31 12.74 6.38 -3.40
CA ARG A 31 11.63 6.65 -2.50
C ARG A 31 10.27 6.36 -3.13
N PHE A 32 9.34 5.97 -2.26
CA PHE A 32 7.94 5.78 -2.63
C PHE A 32 7.30 7.10 -3.11
N GLU A 33 7.72 8.22 -2.52
CA GLU A 33 7.20 9.56 -2.78
C GLU A 33 7.46 10.06 -4.21
N ASP A 34 8.53 9.60 -4.86
CA ASP A 34 8.86 9.97 -6.24
C ASP A 34 7.92 9.34 -7.28
N LEU A 35 7.25 8.24 -6.92
CA LEU A 35 6.34 7.51 -7.81
C LEU A 35 4.87 7.68 -7.45
N TYR A 36 4.59 7.86 -6.17
CA TYR A 36 3.25 7.81 -5.61
C TYR A 36 3.07 8.87 -4.53
N ARG A 37 1.92 9.53 -4.55
CA ARG A 37 1.51 10.49 -3.52
C ARG A 37 0.49 9.84 -2.59
N LEU A 38 0.80 9.72 -1.30
CA LEU A 38 -0.16 9.26 -0.30
C LEU A 38 -1.34 10.23 -0.23
N THR A 39 -2.55 9.70 -0.17
CA THR A 39 -3.76 10.46 0.14
C THR A 39 -4.02 10.40 1.65
N SER A 40 -4.79 11.35 2.17
CA SER A 40 -5.21 11.33 3.59
C SER A 40 -6.23 10.22 3.89
N GLU A 41 -6.65 9.45 2.89
CA GLU A 41 -7.63 8.40 3.04
C GLU A 41 -7.02 7.17 3.70
N LEU A 42 -7.53 6.81 4.87
CA LEU A 42 -7.17 5.60 5.59
C LEU A 42 -8.13 4.49 5.20
N LEU A 43 -7.65 3.56 4.36
CA LEU A 43 -8.44 2.41 3.89
C LEU A 43 -8.55 1.30 4.94
N GLY A 44 -7.66 1.28 5.93
CA GLY A 44 -7.77 0.35 7.04
C GLY A 44 -6.65 0.45 8.05
N GLU A 45 -6.97 0.06 9.28
CA GLU A 45 -6.04 0.00 10.41
C GLU A 45 -5.82 -1.45 10.84
N GLY A 46 -4.58 -1.79 11.14
CA GLY A 46 -4.22 -3.09 11.68
C GLY A 46 -3.17 -2.95 12.77
N ALA A 47 -3.02 -4.00 13.58
CA ALA A 47 -2.15 -3.98 14.76
C ALA A 47 -0.66 -3.67 14.48
N TYR A 48 -0.19 -3.90 13.26
CA TYR A 48 1.21 -3.73 12.87
C TYR A 48 1.40 -2.94 11.57
N ALA A 49 0.32 -2.47 10.97
CA ALA A 49 0.36 -1.79 9.68
C ALA A 49 -0.91 -0.99 9.47
N LYS A 50 -0.79 0.11 8.70
CA LYS A 50 -1.91 0.90 8.21
C LYS A 50 -1.98 0.80 6.69
N VAL A 51 -3.18 0.78 6.15
CA VAL A 51 -3.43 0.83 4.70
C VAL A 51 -3.91 2.24 4.37
N GLN A 52 -3.13 2.95 3.57
CA GLN A 52 -3.42 4.31 3.16
C GLN A 52 -3.62 4.33 1.64
N GLY A 53 -4.52 5.19 1.16
CA GLY A 53 -4.66 5.46 -0.26
C GLY A 53 -3.42 6.16 -0.82
N ALA A 54 -3.11 5.90 -2.08
CA ALA A 54 -2.07 6.60 -2.80
C ALA A 54 -2.45 6.74 -4.27
N VAL A 55 -1.99 7.81 -4.92
CA VAL A 55 -2.14 8.03 -6.36
C VAL A 55 -0.77 7.95 -7.03
N SER A 56 -0.68 7.24 -8.15
CA SER A 56 0.57 7.21 -8.93
C SER A 56 0.72 8.50 -9.73
N LEU A 57 1.91 9.09 -9.68
CA LEU A 57 2.23 10.32 -10.41
C LEU A 57 2.33 10.10 -11.93
N GLN A 58 2.58 8.87 -12.37
CA GLN A 58 2.77 8.56 -13.80
C GLN A 58 1.47 8.39 -14.57
N ASN A 59 0.48 7.75 -13.95
CA ASN A 59 -0.75 7.33 -14.63
C ASN A 59 -2.02 7.80 -13.93
N GLY A 60 -1.91 8.52 -12.81
CA GLY A 60 -3.03 9.04 -12.05
C GLY A 60 -3.92 7.97 -11.40
N LYS A 61 -3.52 6.69 -11.42
CA LYS A 61 -4.32 5.61 -10.86
C LYS A 61 -4.21 5.58 -9.34
N GLU A 62 -5.33 5.24 -8.70
CA GLU A 62 -5.45 5.05 -7.26
C GLU A 62 -5.02 3.64 -6.85
N TYR A 63 -4.26 3.56 -5.76
CA TYR A 63 -3.68 2.35 -5.22
C TYR A 63 -3.82 2.33 -3.70
N ALA A 64 -3.98 1.13 -3.12
CA ALA A 64 -3.94 0.91 -1.69
C ALA A 64 -2.53 0.49 -1.26
N VAL A 65 -1.93 1.23 -0.33
CA VAL A 65 -0.54 1.02 0.10
C VAL A 65 -0.49 0.60 1.55
N LYS A 66 0.12 -0.56 1.81
CA LYS A 66 0.33 -1.08 3.16
C LYS A 66 1.61 -0.53 3.76
N VAL A 67 1.48 0.45 4.63
CA VAL A 67 2.58 1.04 5.39
C VAL A 67 2.78 0.22 6.67
N ARG A 68 3.93 -0.43 6.80
CA ARG A 68 4.32 -1.11 8.04
C ARG A 68 4.95 -0.09 8.97
N VAL A 69 4.44 0.02 10.19
CA VAL A 69 5.08 0.85 11.21
C VAL A 69 6.31 0.10 11.70
N PRO A 70 7.54 0.63 11.54
CA PRO A 70 8.69 0.04 12.18
C PRO A 70 8.46 0.16 13.68
N ARG A 71 8.43 -0.97 14.39
CA ARG A 71 8.49 -0.97 15.85
C ARG A 71 9.88 -0.40 16.19
N GLN A 72 9.93 0.87 16.59
CA GLN A 72 11.10 1.36 17.32
C GLN A 72 11.27 0.38 18.49
N ALA A 73 12.42 -0.28 18.53
CA ALA A 73 12.80 -1.05 19.69
C ALA A 73 12.81 -0.04 20.85
N GLN A 74 11.84 -0.17 21.75
CA GLN A 74 11.91 0.57 23.00
C GLN A 74 13.16 0.05 23.71
N ALA A 75 14.12 0.96 23.92
CA ALA A 75 15.36 0.72 24.61
C ALA A 75 15.11 0.40 26.09
#